data_AF-A0A3S5CP29-F1
#
_entry.id   AF-A0A3S5CP29-F1
#
_cell.length_a   1.000
_cell.length_b   1.000
_cell.length_c   1.000
_cell.angle_alpha   90.00
_cell.angle_beta   90.00
_cell.angle_gamma   90.00
#
_symmetry.space_group_name_H-M   'P 1'
#
loop_
_entity.id
_entity.type
_entity.pdbx_description
1 polymer ?
#
loop_
_entity_poly.entity_id
_entity_poly.type
_entity_poly.pdbx_seq_one_letter_code
_entity_poly.pdbx_strand_id
1 'polypeptide(L)'
;MWRKCANGPAGNPGREEDILESQRIGRESLTRLINLTIGTTYFTFNGNIDEQIFGLSVGSPLAPLLANVYVNKMEEKFKMAPQHPAVLNRYLDDYFAI
;
A
#
# COMPACT_ATOMS: atom_id res chain seq x y z
N MET A 1 35.92 12.48 -31.32
CA MET A 1 35.71 11.30 -32.19
C MET A 1 34.46 10.59 -31.68
N TRP A 2 33.32 10.75 -32.35
CA TRP A 2 32.06 10.07 -32.01
C TRP A 2 31.46 9.52 -33.31
N ARG A 3 31.16 8.22 -33.36
CA ARG A 3 30.37 7.61 -34.45
C ARG A 3 28.89 7.68 -34.06
N LYS A 4 28.07 8.33 -34.89
CA LYS A 4 26.61 8.15 -34.87
C LYS A 4 26.31 6.78 -35.45
N CYS A 5 25.64 5.93 -34.67
CA CYS A 5 24.96 4.74 -35.19
C CYS A 5 23.46 5.05 -35.27
N ALA A 6 22.93 4.99 -36.50
CA ALA A 6 21.54 4.82 -36.92
C ALA A 6 20.42 5.56 -36.17
N ASN A 7 19.68 6.38 -36.91
CA ASN A 7 18.30 6.73 -36.58
C ASN A 7 17.47 5.44 -36.51
N GLY A 8 17.12 4.98 -35.31
CA GLY A 8 16.03 4.02 -35.12
C GLY A 8 14.69 4.67 -35.50
N PRO A 9 13.67 3.90 -35.92
CA PRO A 9 12.37 4.46 -36.27
C PRO A 9 11.81 5.22 -35.08
N ALA A 10 11.27 6.42 -35.33
CA ALA A 10 10.61 7.23 -34.32
C ALA A 10 9.60 6.35 -33.57
N GLY A 11 9.79 6.20 -32.26
CA GLY A 11 8.86 5.50 -31.39
C GLY A 11 7.48 6.13 -31.58
N ASN A 12 6.52 5.32 -32.02
CA ASN A 12 5.15 5.76 -32.18
C ASN A 12 4.60 6.05 -30.76
N PRO A 13 4.16 7.28 -30.44
CA PRO A 13 3.73 7.64 -29.08
C PRO A 13 2.55 6.78 -28.57
N GLY A 14 1.82 6.12 -29.47
CA GLY A 14 0.78 5.15 -29.10
C GLY A 14 1.29 3.89 -28.38
N ARG A 15 2.55 3.45 -28.60
CA ARG A 15 3.05 2.21 -27.97
C ARG A 15 3.27 2.35 -26.46
N GLU A 16 3.57 3.55 -25.96
CA GLU A 16 3.77 3.79 -24.52
C GLU A 16 2.45 3.93 -23.78
N GLU A 17 1.45 4.57 -24.40
CA GLU A 17 0.09 4.66 -23.87
C GLU A 17 -0.59 3.27 -23.82
N ASP A 18 -0.36 2.41 -24.82
CA ASP A 18 -0.86 1.03 -24.84
C ASP A 18 -0.27 0.16 -23.72
N ILE A 19 0.98 0.41 -23.29
CA ILE A 19 1.62 -0.29 -22.17
C ILE A 19 0.96 0.10 -20.85
N LEU A 20 0.65 1.39 -20.68
CA LEU A 20 0.00 1.92 -19.47
C LEU A 20 -1.43 1.39 -19.31
N GLU A 21 -2.18 1.24 -20.41
CA GLU A 21 -3.54 0.71 -20.38
C GLU A 21 -3.56 -0.79 -20.02
N SER A 22 -2.59 -1.57 -20.52
CA SER A 22 -2.40 -2.99 -20.14
C SER A 22 -2.02 -3.20 -18.67
N GLN A 23 -1.54 -2.17 -17.97
CA GLN A 23 -1.07 -2.24 -16.58
C GLN A 23 -2.15 -1.82 -15.56
N ARG A 24 -3.34 -1.41 -16.00
CA ARG A 24 -4.43 -1.01 -15.08
C ARG A 24 -5.09 -2.22 -14.45
N ILE A 25 -4.63 -2.58 -13.25
CA ILE A 25 -5.31 -3.55 -12.40
C ILE A 25 -6.65 -2.93 -11.94
N GLY A 26 -7.76 -3.61 -12.23
CA GLY A 26 -9.09 -3.22 -11.77
C GLY A 26 -9.20 -3.24 -10.24
N ARG A 27 -10.11 -2.43 -9.68
CA ARG A 27 -10.28 -2.30 -8.22
C ARG A 27 -10.58 -3.64 -7.54
N GLU A 28 -11.42 -4.50 -8.12
CA GLU A 28 -11.71 -5.81 -7.51
C GLU A 28 -10.46 -6.70 -7.48
N SER A 29 -9.72 -6.74 -8.59
CA SER A 29 -8.47 -7.52 -8.70
C SER A 29 -7.41 -7.03 -7.71
N LEU A 30 -7.24 -5.70 -7.59
CA LEU A 30 -6.32 -5.11 -6.62
C LEU A 30 -6.74 -5.45 -5.19
N THR A 31 -8.02 -5.32 -4.86
CA THR A 31 -8.55 -5.66 -3.54
C THR A 31 -8.32 -7.14 -3.22
N ARG A 32 -8.54 -8.03 -4.18
CA ARG A 32 -8.29 -9.46 -4.04
C ARG A 32 -6.81 -9.75 -3.80
N LEU A 33 -5.91 -9.10 -4.55
CA LEU A 33 -4.46 -9.25 -4.35
C LEU A 33 -4.05 -8.76 -2.97
N ILE A 34 -4.53 -7.60 -2.52
CA ILE A 34 -4.25 -7.08 -1.19
C ILE A 34 -4.72 -8.07 -0.11
N ASN A 35 -5.95 -8.58 -0.22
CA ASN A 35 -6.48 -9.56 0.73
C ASN A 35 -5.65 -10.84 0.78
N LEU A 36 -5.15 -11.32 -0.36
CA LEU A 36 -4.24 -12.46 -0.40
C LEU A 36 -2.91 -12.13 0.30
N THR A 37 -2.30 -10.99 -0.01
CA THR A 37 -1.01 -10.60 0.57
C THR A 37 -1.05 -10.42 2.08
N ILE A 38 -2.18 -9.96 2.63
CA ILE A 38 -2.34 -9.79 4.08
C ILE A 38 -2.73 -11.12 4.74
N GLY A 39 -3.61 -11.89 4.10
CA GLY A 39 -4.21 -13.11 4.67
C GLY A 39 -3.32 -14.34 4.62
N THR A 40 -2.24 -14.35 3.83
CA THR A 40 -1.30 -15.48 3.75
C THR A 40 0.10 -15.04 4.15
N THR A 41 0.25 -14.52 5.39
CA THR A 41 1.57 -14.13 5.91
C THR A 41 2.13 -15.25 6.78
N TYR A 42 3.26 -15.82 6.36
CA TYR A 42 4.03 -16.78 7.12
C TYR A 42 5.40 -16.20 7.50
N PHE A 43 5.91 -16.57 8.66
CA PHE A 43 7.25 -16.21 9.10
C PHE A 43 7.97 -17.43 9.67
N THR A 44 9.30 -17.37 9.69
CA THR A 44 10.12 -18.44 10.26
C THR A 44 10.76 -17.97 11.56
N PHE A 45 10.55 -18.72 12.63
CA PHE A 45 11.17 -18.47 13.92
C PHE A 45 11.71 -19.77 14.51
N ASN A 46 12.99 -19.77 14.87
CA ASN A 46 13.67 -20.95 15.43
C ASN A 46 13.50 -22.24 14.60
N GLY A 47 13.49 -22.11 13.26
CA GLY A 47 13.32 -23.23 12.33
C GLY A 47 11.88 -23.71 12.13
N ASN A 48 10.91 -23.13 12.83
CA ASN A 48 9.48 -23.42 12.63
C ASN A 48 8.85 -22.37 11.71
N ILE A 49 7.86 -22.79 10.93
CA ILE A 49 7.05 -21.91 10.08
C ILE A 49 5.74 -21.66 10.80
N ASP A 50 5.48 -20.40 11.10
CA ASP A 50 4.29 -19.94 11.81
C ASP A 50 3.47 -19.02 10.90
N GLU A 51 2.15 -19.06 11.04
CA GLU A 51 1.22 -18.18 10.34
C GLU A 51 0.85 -16.99 11.23
N GLN A 52 0.92 -15.78 10.67
CA GLN A 52 0.43 -14.60 11.36
C GLN A 52 -1.09 -14.49 11.20
N ILE A 53 -1.80 -14.86 12.27
CA ILE A 53 -3.27 -14.84 12.31
C ILE A 53 -3.89 -13.48 12.68
N PHE A 54 -3.08 -12.53 13.20
CA PHE A 54 -3.58 -11.23 13.67
C PHE A 54 -2.64 -10.08 13.31
N GLY A 55 -3.24 -8.96 12.93
CA GLY A 55 -2.54 -7.73 12.58
C GLY A 55 -1.92 -7.77 11.18
N LEU A 56 -1.08 -6.78 10.91
CA LEU A 56 -0.28 -6.69 9.69
C LEU A 56 1.14 -7.19 9.96
N SER A 57 1.76 -7.79 8.96
CA SER A 57 3.11 -8.32 9.12
C SER A 57 4.17 -7.23 9.18
N VAL A 58 4.98 -7.31 10.23
CA VAL A 58 6.10 -6.39 10.44
C VAL A 58 7.12 -6.65 9.35
N GLY A 59 7.40 -5.62 8.54
CA GLY A 59 8.28 -5.72 7.38
C GLY A 59 7.57 -5.87 6.04
N SER A 60 6.24 -6.03 6.01
CA SER A 60 5.50 -5.94 4.75
C SER A 60 5.55 -4.50 4.21
N PRO A 61 5.87 -4.30 2.91
CA PRO A 61 5.87 -2.97 2.31
C PRO A 61 4.48 -2.33 2.27
N LEU A 62 3.42 -3.15 2.35
CA LEU A 62 2.03 -2.68 2.39
C LEU A 62 1.56 -2.35 3.80
N ALA A 63 2.23 -2.86 4.84
CA ALA A 63 1.77 -2.70 6.22
C ALA A 63 1.63 -1.22 6.66
N PRO A 64 2.59 -0.31 6.37
CA PRO A 64 2.44 1.10 6.75
C PRO A 64 1.24 1.77 6.09
N LEU A 65 1.00 1.48 4.81
CA LEU A 65 -0.12 2.06 4.06
C LEU A 65 -1.46 1.57 4.62
N LEU A 66 -1.60 0.25 4.83
CA LEU A 66 -2.82 -0.36 5.33
C LEU A 66 -3.11 0.04 6.77
N ALA A 67 -2.08 0.14 7.62
CA ALA A 67 -2.20 0.67 8.97
C ALA A 67 -2.73 2.11 8.94
N ASN A 68 -2.19 2.96 8.07
CA ASN A 68 -2.65 4.34 7.91
C ASN A 68 -4.12 4.42 7.48
N VAL A 69 -4.54 3.61 6.50
CA VAL A 69 -5.94 3.54 6.05
C VAL A 69 -6.87 3.06 7.16
N TYR A 70 -6.47 2.03 7.91
CA TYR A 70 -7.24 1.48 9.02
C TYR A 70 -7.43 2.52 10.12
N VAL A 71 -6.34 3.17 10.54
CA VAL A 71 -6.35 4.18 11.58
C VAL A 71 -7.17 5.40 11.17
N ASN A 72 -7.02 5.91 9.94
CA ASN A 72 -7.85 7.00 9.42
C ASN A 72 -9.35 6.68 9.50
N LYS A 73 -9.75 5.45 9.15
CA LYS A 73 -11.14 4.99 9.26
C LYS A 73 -11.62 4.95 10.71
N MET A 74 -10.75 4.65 11.67
CA MET A 74 -11.09 4.72 13.10
C MET A 74 -11.20 6.17 13.58
N GLU A 75 -10.29 7.05 13.17
CA GLU A 75 -10.32 8.48 13.49
C GLU A 75 -11.60 9.15 12.97
N GLU A 76 -12.08 8.80 11.78
CA GLU A 76 -13.35 9.31 11.25
C GLU A 76 -14.53 8.99 12.18
N LYS A 77 -14.56 7.77 12.73
CA LYS A 77 -15.58 7.39 13.73
C LYS A 77 -15.40 8.16 15.03
N PHE A 78 -14.16 8.40 15.43
CA PHE A 78 -13.84 9.15 16.64
C PHE A 78 -14.23 10.64 16.53
N LYS A 79 -14.05 11.25 15.37
CA LYS A 79 -14.51 12.63 15.09
C LYS A 79 -16.03 12.79 15.18
N MET A 80 -16.79 11.72 14.94
CA MET A 80 -18.24 11.71 15.11
C MET A 80 -18.69 11.48 16.56
N ALA A 81 -17.77 11.18 17.48
CA ALA A 81 -18.11 10.92 18.87
C ALA A 81 -18.51 12.22 19.61
N PRO A 82 -19.47 12.15 20.55
CA PRO A 82 -19.92 13.32 21.32
C PRO A 82 -18.82 13.99 22.14
N GLN A 83 -17.84 13.22 22.59
CA GLN A 83 -16.62 13.71 23.22
C GLN A 83 -15.45 13.35 22.32
N HIS A 84 -14.92 14.36 21.64
CA HIS A 84 -13.67 14.29 20.92
C HIS A 84 -12.79 15.48 21.34
N PRO A 85 -11.46 15.30 21.34
CA PRO A 85 -10.53 16.38 21.69
C PRO A 85 -10.62 17.51 20.67
N ALA A 86 -10.34 18.73 21.12
CA ALA A 86 -10.30 19.91 20.26
C ALA A 86 -9.12 19.85 19.28
N VAL A 87 -8.00 19.26 19.71
CA VAL A 87 -6.84 18.99 18.86
C VAL A 87 -6.53 17.50 18.92
N LEU A 88 -6.39 16.87 17.76
CA LEU A 88 -5.90 15.50 17.62
C LEU A 88 -4.82 15.46 16.54
N ASN A 89 -3.57 15.32 16.96
CA ASN A 89 -2.43 15.14 16.05
C ASN A 89 -1.96 13.70 16.13
N ARG A 90 -1.79 13.05 14.97
CA ARG A 90 -1.27 11.69 14.88
C ARG A 90 0.12 11.66 14.26
N TYR A 91 1.02 10.90 14.86
CA TYR A 91 2.31 10.51 14.27
C TYR A 91 2.42 8.99 14.28
N LEU A 92 2.28 8.36 13.11
CA LEU A 92 2.22 6.89 12.99
C LEU A 92 1.15 6.28 13.92
N ASP A 93 1.57 5.63 15.01
CA ASP A 93 0.76 5.01 16.06
C ASP A 93 0.58 5.89 17.31
N ASP A 94 1.32 7.00 17.42
CA ASP A 94 1.22 7.96 18.52
C ASP A 94 0.14 9.02 18.29
N TYR A 95 -0.53 9.40 19.37
CA TYR A 95 -1.52 10.47 19.38
C TYR A 95 -1.18 11.54 20.42
N PHE A 96 -1.34 12.79 19.99
CA PHE A 96 -1.36 13.95 20.86
C PHE A 96 -2.76 14.56 20.83
N ALA A 97 -3.42 14.62 21.98
CA ALA A 97 -4.79 15.09 22.11
C ALA A 97 -4.93 16.17 23.20
N ILE A 98 -5.67 17.25 22.91
CA ILE A 98 -6.04 18.33 23.84
C ILE A 98 -7.54 18.54 23.81
#